data_AF-A0A180H2Y9-F1
#
_entry.id   AF-A0A180H2Y9-F1
#
_cell.length_a   1.000
_cell.length_b   1.000
_cell.length_c   1.000
_cell.angle_alpha   90.00
_cell.angle_beta   90.00
_cell.angle_gamma   90.00
#
_symmetry.space_group_name_H-M   'P 1'
#
loop_
_entity.id
_entity.type
_entity.pdbx_description
1 polymer ?
#
loop_
_entity_poly.entity_id
_entity_poly.type
_entity_poly.pdbx_seq_one_letter_code
_entity_poly.pdbx_strand_id
1 'polypeptide(L)'
;MQETDISLVVERLDSLSRKHDPIVIDNEKFLIKANQPQLTIDAINGLSTQLHQLQTQALPTFRQQLIDLLASFDVFDLEEREFNPKLGRTLDTLEILSRITPTFDEISAFVHSIARIAFDSSIDHTDGDYGDLKKFRSHLLVTLVDQLLQDPAGELFFFSKEFLELWNVSMKINRKLMLNGEVDELAEYKERMITAVANSSELIDTIIHSSKRSDFRFLQDHCQHLVSNLEECVNYVRHQIYSRSEPSHGPTLDKLTSSSQPLSLRSLIAQLFESALPLFKLVKISFNRLLDKKPPFTINTRITSGELQTLLNEIRNLDSWLMKLMRNLTWMYERNDINYREEDFVRIGQMISVEFNSSLSSLSSLLIPTPGTPLDCGSSESSFSVIKGQVAPAVATLTHAIDRFELAVQRLSN
;
A
#
# COMPACT_ATOMS: atom_id res chain seq x y z
N MET A 1 45.76 12.97 -15.63
CA MET A 1 45.15 11.67 -15.28
C MET A 1 43.87 11.94 -14.47
N GLN A 2 42.96 12.77 -14.97
CA GLN A 2 41.77 13.23 -14.21
C GLN A 2 40.52 13.31 -15.09
N GLU A 3 40.63 13.74 -16.34
CA GLU A 3 39.47 13.86 -17.25
C GLU A 3 38.97 12.50 -17.78
N THR A 4 39.89 11.58 -18.07
CA THR A 4 39.56 10.23 -18.56
C THR A 4 38.81 9.41 -17.51
N ASP A 5 39.13 9.59 -16.23
CA ASP A 5 38.54 8.80 -15.15
C ASP A 5 37.12 9.27 -14.82
N ILE A 6 36.85 10.59 -14.87
CA ILE A 6 35.49 11.14 -14.70
C ILE A 6 34.59 10.71 -15.85
N SER A 7 35.09 10.77 -17.09
CA SER A 7 34.33 10.31 -18.26
C SER A 7 33.93 8.84 -18.13
N LEU A 8 34.80 8.00 -17.58
CA LEU A 8 34.51 6.58 -17.37
C LEU A 8 33.45 6.37 -16.27
N VAL A 9 33.49 7.15 -15.17
CA VAL A 9 32.46 7.10 -14.13
C VAL A 9 31.10 7.52 -14.70
N VAL A 10 31.05 8.62 -15.44
CA VAL A 10 29.85 9.13 -16.13
C VAL A 10 29.28 8.08 -17.07
N GLU A 11 30.11 7.45 -17.90
CA GLU A 11 29.69 6.37 -18.81
C GLU A 11 29.08 5.18 -18.04
N ARG A 12 29.68 4.80 -16.91
CA ARG A 12 29.20 3.68 -16.09
C ARG A 12 27.87 4.00 -15.40
N LEU A 13 27.70 5.21 -14.89
CA LEU A 13 26.45 5.68 -14.30
C LEU A 13 25.33 5.73 -15.35
N ASP A 14 25.63 6.27 -16.53
CA ASP A 14 24.71 6.33 -17.66
C ASP A 14 24.34 4.93 -18.19
N SER A 15 25.29 4.01 -18.19
CA SER A 15 25.02 2.60 -18.51
C SER A 15 24.13 1.94 -17.47
N LEU A 16 24.30 2.21 -16.18
CA LEU A 16 23.46 1.64 -15.11
C LEU A 16 22.05 2.23 -15.10
N SER A 17 21.91 3.54 -15.30
CA SER A 17 20.61 4.22 -15.33
C SER A 17 19.71 3.72 -16.47
N ARG A 18 20.31 3.28 -17.58
CA ARG A 18 19.59 2.70 -18.73
C ARG A 18 19.56 1.16 -18.73
N LYS A 19 20.14 0.50 -17.73
CA LYS A 19 20.33 -0.95 -17.76
C LYS A 19 19.03 -1.71 -17.48
N HIS A 20 18.14 -1.15 -16.67
CA HIS A 20 16.91 -1.82 -16.30
C HIS A 20 15.93 -1.82 -17.47
N ASP A 21 15.45 -3.00 -17.85
CA ASP A 21 14.29 -3.18 -18.72
C ASP A 21 13.07 -3.50 -17.83
N PRO A 22 12.12 -2.56 -17.66
CA PRO A 22 10.95 -2.73 -16.79
C PRO A 22 10.06 -3.88 -17.25
N ILE A 23 9.72 -4.81 -16.35
CA ILE A 23 8.81 -5.91 -16.67
C ILE A 23 7.36 -5.42 -16.64
N VAL A 24 6.99 -4.58 -15.66
CA VAL A 24 5.60 -4.14 -15.44
C VAL A 24 5.03 -3.31 -16.61
N ILE A 25 5.88 -2.61 -17.36
CA ILE A 25 5.44 -1.77 -18.49
C ILE A 25 5.12 -2.63 -19.73
N ASP A 26 5.68 -3.84 -19.81
CA ASP A 26 5.64 -4.70 -21.00
C ASP A 26 4.81 -5.98 -20.79
N ASN A 27 3.72 -5.86 -20.02
CA ASN A 27 2.81 -6.96 -19.72
C ASN A 27 2.34 -7.70 -21.00
N GLU A 28 2.21 -7.00 -22.12
CA GLU A 28 1.84 -7.60 -23.41
C GLU A 28 2.86 -8.63 -23.92
N LYS A 29 4.17 -8.43 -23.72
CA LYS A 29 5.19 -9.41 -24.15
C LYS A 29 5.17 -10.70 -23.32
N PHE A 30 4.79 -10.63 -22.04
CA PHE A 30 4.71 -11.80 -21.17
C PHE A 30 3.39 -12.57 -21.33
N LEU A 31 2.30 -11.89 -21.71
CA LEU A 31 1.00 -12.52 -21.98
C LEU A 31 1.00 -13.46 -23.20
N ILE A 32 1.99 -13.37 -24.10
CA ILE A 32 2.01 -14.08 -25.39
C ILE A 32 2.51 -15.55 -25.29
N LYS A 33 2.96 -16.05 -24.14
CA LYS A 33 3.48 -17.43 -24.03
C LYS A 33 2.50 -18.44 -23.43
N ALA A 34 1.32 -18.59 -24.02
CA ALA A 34 0.29 -19.57 -23.64
C ALA A 34 0.69 -21.07 -23.79
N ASN A 35 1.96 -21.39 -24.05
CA ASN A 35 2.45 -22.75 -24.30
C ASN A 35 3.73 -23.12 -23.50
N GLN A 36 4.03 -22.43 -22.40
CA GLN A 36 5.13 -22.87 -21.54
C GLN A 36 4.72 -24.07 -20.69
N PRO A 37 5.62 -25.06 -20.49
CA PRO A 37 5.35 -26.16 -19.58
C PRO A 37 5.14 -25.64 -18.16
N GLN A 38 4.22 -26.28 -17.42
CA GLN A 38 4.00 -26.00 -16.00
C GLN A 38 5.30 -26.11 -15.20
N LEU A 39 5.39 -25.30 -14.15
CA LEU A 39 6.57 -25.27 -13.30
C LEU A 39 6.63 -26.53 -12.47
N THR A 40 7.77 -27.22 -12.53
CA THR A 40 8.03 -28.34 -11.63
C THR A 40 8.28 -27.83 -10.22
N ILE A 41 7.96 -28.65 -9.22
CA ILE A 41 8.21 -28.34 -7.81
C ILE A 41 9.71 -28.05 -7.58
N ASP A 42 10.61 -28.78 -8.25
CA ASP A 42 12.05 -28.53 -8.17
C ASP A 42 12.44 -27.14 -8.69
N ALA A 43 11.79 -26.67 -9.78
CA ALA A 43 12.01 -25.33 -10.29
C ALA A 43 11.53 -24.26 -9.30
N ILE A 44 10.37 -24.47 -8.64
CA ILE A 44 9.87 -23.59 -7.59
C ILE A 44 10.83 -23.55 -6.40
N ASN A 45 11.31 -24.71 -5.93
CA ASN A 45 12.27 -24.80 -4.82
C ASN A 45 13.60 -24.08 -5.14
N GLY A 46 14.07 -24.20 -6.39
CA GLY A 46 15.23 -23.46 -6.87
C GLY A 46 15.01 -21.94 -6.79
N LEU A 47 13.85 -21.46 -7.24
CA LEU A 47 13.49 -20.05 -7.15
C LEU A 47 13.30 -19.58 -5.69
N SER A 48 12.76 -20.42 -4.81
CA SER A 48 12.63 -20.09 -3.38
C SER A 48 13.99 -19.92 -2.70
N THR A 49 14.98 -20.70 -3.12
CA THR A 49 16.37 -20.55 -2.67
C THR A 49 16.95 -19.21 -3.14
N GLN A 50 16.69 -18.82 -4.40
CA GLN A 50 17.12 -17.52 -4.92
C GLN A 50 16.41 -16.35 -4.22
N LEU A 51 15.11 -16.49 -3.90
CA LEU A 51 14.38 -15.50 -3.11
C LEU A 51 15.03 -15.29 -1.74
N HIS A 52 15.44 -16.39 -1.09
CA HIS A 52 16.15 -16.29 0.17
C HIS A 52 17.48 -15.54 0.02
N GLN A 53 18.27 -15.85 -1.01
CA GLN A 53 19.53 -15.15 -1.31
C GLN A 53 19.31 -13.66 -1.59
N LEU A 54 18.28 -13.32 -2.38
CA LEU A 54 17.88 -11.94 -2.64
C LEU A 54 17.62 -11.20 -1.31
N GLN A 55 16.85 -11.80 -0.41
CA GLN A 55 16.45 -11.21 0.87
C GLN A 55 17.60 -11.04 1.87
N THR A 56 18.55 -11.98 1.91
CA THR A 56 19.59 -12.01 2.95
C THR A 56 20.93 -11.45 2.49
N GLN A 57 21.16 -11.40 1.17
CA GLN A 57 22.45 -11.02 0.61
C GLN A 57 22.31 -9.91 -0.43
N ALA A 58 21.65 -10.17 -1.57
CA ALA A 58 21.72 -9.26 -2.71
C ALA A 58 21.14 -7.87 -2.39
N LEU A 59 19.95 -7.81 -1.78
CA LEU A 59 19.29 -6.54 -1.41
C LEU A 59 20.05 -5.75 -0.32
N PRO A 60 20.47 -6.36 0.81
CA PRO A 60 21.34 -5.68 1.78
C PRO A 60 22.68 -5.19 1.18
N THR A 61 23.31 -6.01 0.33
CA THR A 61 24.56 -5.63 -0.36
C THR A 61 24.33 -4.46 -1.30
N PHE A 62 23.25 -4.48 -2.08
CA PHE A 62 22.90 -3.39 -2.98
C PHE A 62 22.69 -2.07 -2.21
N ARG A 63 21.95 -2.10 -1.09
CA ARG A 63 21.80 -0.94 -0.20
C ARG A 63 23.15 -0.36 0.20
N GLN A 64 24.04 -1.18 0.73
CA GLN A 64 25.36 -0.71 1.18
C GLN A 64 26.16 -0.12 0.04
N GLN A 65 26.10 -0.73 -1.15
CA GLN A 65 26.79 -0.21 -2.33
C GLN A 65 26.24 1.15 -2.80
N LEU A 66 24.93 1.41 -2.69
CA LEU A 66 24.34 2.73 -2.98
C LEU A 66 24.79 3.79 -1.96
N ILE A 67 24.89 3.42 -0.67
CA ILE A 67 25.41 4.29 0.38
C ILE A 67 26.90 4.60 0.14
N ASP A 68 27.70 3.58 -0.17
CA ASP A 68 29.12 3.72 -0.50
C ASP A 68 29.31 4.65 -1.71
N LEU A 69 28.45 4.52 -2.73
CA LEU A 69 28.48 5.36 -3.93
C LEU A 69 28.26 6.84 -3.57
N LEU A 70 27.21 7.15 -2.79
CA LEU A 70 26.95 8.50 -2.31
C LEU A 70 28.12 9.05 -1.48
N ALA A 71 28.68 8.23 -0.58
CA ALA A 71 29.83 8.62 0.24
C ALA A 71 31.09 8.88 -0.60
N SER A 72 31.26 8.20 -1.74
CA SER A 72 32.40 8.40 -2.64
C SER A 72 32.44 9.80 -3.27
N PHE A 73 31.28 10.46 -3.38
CA PHE A 73 31.16 11.82 -3.91
C PHE A 73 31.42 12.93 -2.89
N ASP A 74 31.65 12.58 -1.61
CA ASP A 74 31.94 13.54 -0.52
C ASP A 74 30.90 14.67 -0.43
N VAL A 75 29.62 14.29 -0.59
CA VAL A 75 28.50 15.22 -0.79
C VAL A 75 28.18 16.06 0.46
N PHE A 76 28.63 15.61 1.65
CA PHE A 76 28.23 16.15 2.95
C PHE A 76 28.94 17.45 3.39
N ASP A 77 30.10 17.82 2.81
CA ASP A 77 30.91 18.95 3.28
C ASP A 77 30.97 20.12 2.27
N LEU A 78 29.87 20.87 2.10
CA LEU A 78 29.85 22.10 1.27
C LEU A 78 29.91 23.41 2.06
N GLU A 79 29.80 23.37 3.39
CA GLU A 79 29.82 24.60 4.20
C GLU A 79 31.19 25.30 4.19
N GLU A 80 32.25 24.62 3.74
CA GLU A 80 33.57 25.22 3.57
C GLU A 80 33.77 25.72 2.13
N ARG A 81 34.13 27.01 1.99
CA ARG A 81 34.43 27.71 0.73
C ARG A 81 35.53 27.07 -0.14
N GLU A 82 36.08 25.94 0.29
CA GLU A 82 37.01 25.11 -0.45
C GLU A 82 36.40 23.72 -0.68
N PHE A 83 35.33 23.64 -1.48
CA PHE A 83 34.80 22.36 -1.97
C PHE A 83 35.89 21.63 -2.77
N ASN A 84 36.77 20.87 -2.16
CA ASN A 84 37.82 20.13 -2.83
C ASN A 84 37.44 18.64 -2.77
N PRO A 85 36.42 18.20 -3.54
CA PRO A 85 36.08 16.78 -3.58
C PRO A 85 37.38 16.09 -3.97
N LYS A 86 37.83 15.17 -3.12
CA LYS A 86 39.14 14.56 -3.28
C LYS A 86 39.17 13.85 -4.63
N LEU A 87 39.71 14.52 -5.66
CA LEU A 87 39.95 14.00 -7.01
C LEU A 87 40.78 12.70 -7.02
N GLY A 88 41.30 12.26 -5.88
CA GLY A 88 41.96 10.98 -5.71
C GLY A 88 41.02 9.77 -5.54
N ARG A 89 39.69 9.94 -5.45
CA ARG A 89 38.73 8.84 -5.19
C ARG A 89 37.93 8.36 -6.39
N THR A 90 38.19 8.85 -7.59
CA THR A 90 37.50 8.36 -8.81
C THR A 90 37.71 6.86 -9.02
N LEU A 91 38.88 6.33 -8.62
CA LEU A 91 39.15 4.89 -8.60
C LEU A 91 38.24 4.14 -7.60
N ASP A 92 38.03 4.70 -6.40
CA ASP A 92 37.13 4.15 -5.39
C ASP A 92 35.68 4.13 -5.93
N THR A 93 35.24 5.19 -6.59
CA THR A 93 33.91 5.26 -7.23
C THR A 93 33.77 4.22 -8.34
N LEU A 94 34.78 4.05 -9.20
CA LEU A 94 34.79 3.01 -10.23
C LEU A 94 34.76 1.59 -9.64
N GLU A 95 35.50 1.36 -8.56
CA GLU A 95 35.45 0.10 -7.83
C GLU A 95 34.03 -0.15 -7.27
N ILE A 96 33.41 0.84 -6.64
CA ILE A 96 32.03 0.75 -6.14
C ILE A 96 31.06 0.41 -7.29
N LEU A 97 31.12 1.13 -8.42
CA LEU A 97 30.26 0.87 -9.59
C LEU A 97 30.48 -0.52 -10.19
N SER A 98 31.73 -1.01 -10.18
CA SER A 98 32.05 -2.37 -10.63
C SER A 98 31.42 -3.45 -9.73
N ARG A 99 31.22 -3.15 -8.44
CA ARG A 99 30.53 -4.03 -7.48
C ARG A 99 29.00 -3.91 -7.55
N ILE A 100 28.48 -2.72 -7.88
CA ILE A 100 27.03 -2.48 -8.08
C ILE A 100 26.51 -3.29 -9.26
N THR A 101 27.23 -3.29 -10.37
CA THR A 101 26.81 -3.92 -11.63
C THR A 101 26.39 -5.40 -11.47
N PRO A 102 27.19 -6.30 -10.87
CA PRO A 102 26.79 -7.70 -10.69
C PRO A 102 25.64 -7.87 -9.70
N THR A 103 25.57 -7.09 -8.61
CA THR A 103 24.44 -7.16 -7.67
C THR A 103 23.14 -6.74 -8.34
N PHE A 104 23.19 -5.68 -9.14
CA PHE A 104 22.06 -5.21 -9.94
C PHE A 104 21.59 -6.31 -10.92
N ASP A 105 22.54 -6.96 -11.60
CA ASP A 105 22.24 -8.05 -12.55
C ASP A 105 21.64 -9.26 -11.85
N GLU A 106 22.11 -9.60 -10.66
CA GLU A 106 21.56 -10.67 -9.83
C GLU A 106 20.10 -10.39 -9.44
N ILE A 107 19.83 -9.18 -8.95
CA ILE A 107 18.47 -8.72 -8.58
C ILE A 107 17.56 -8.77 -9.82
N SER A 108 18.00 -8.17 -10.93
CA SER A 108 17.23 -8.14 -12.18
C SER A 108 16.96 -9.54 -12.73
N ALA A 109 17.98 -10.41 -12.77
CA ALA A 109 17.84 -11.78 -13.25
C ALA A 109 16.85 -12.59 -12.41
N PHE A 110 16.87 -12.42 -11.09
CA PHE A 110 15.89 -13.06 -10.21
C PHE A 110 14.46 -12.62 -10.55
N VAL A 111 14.20 -11.31 -10.70
CA VAL A 111 12.86 -10.81 -11.03
C VAL A 111 12.39 -11.35 -12.38
N HIS A 112 13.26 -11.37 -13.39
CA HIS A 112 12.95 -11.97 -14.70
C HIS A 112 12.62 -13.47 -14.59
N SER A 113 13.26 -14.19 -13.66
CA SER A 113 13.00 -15.62 -13.46
C SER A 113 11.62 -15.91 -12.85
N ILE A 114 11.11 -15.00 -12.02
CA ILE A 114 9.78 -15.10 -11.39
C ILE A 114 8.69 -14.36 -12.17
N ALA A 115 9.04 -13.55 -13.19
CA ALA A 115 8.09 -12.79 -14.00
C ALA A 115 6.99 -13.70 -14.60
N ARG A 116 7.35 -14.90 -15.07
CA ARG A 116 6.35 -15.86 -15.56
C ARG A 116 5.32 -16.24 -14.49
N ILE A 117 5.71 -16.31 -13.22
CA ILE A 117 4.78 -16.60 -12.12
C ILE A 117 3.94 -15.35 -11.83
N ALA A 118 4.54 -14.18 -11.84
CA ALA A 118 3.85 -12.92 -11.56
C ALA A 118 2.72 -12.59 -12.57
N PHE A 119 2.89 -12.96 -13.85
CA PHE A 119 1.99 -12.50 -14.92
C PHE A 119 1.22 -13.61 -15.64
N ASP A 120 1.50 -14.88 -15.40
CA ASP A 120 0.71 -15.98 -15.97
C ASP A 120 -0.67 -16.05 -15.30
N SER A 121 -1.75 -15.87 -16.06
CA SER A 121 -3.13 -15.96 -15.57
C SER A 121 -3.61 -17.39 -15.37
N SER A 122 -2.95 -18.38 -15.97
CA SER A 122 -3.35 -19.78 -15.87
C SER A 122 -3.10 -20.38 -14.47
N ILE A 123 -2.26 -19.73 -13.65
CA ILE A 123 -1.87 -20.24 -12.35
C ILE A 123 -2.64 -19.64 -11.16
N ASP A 124 -3.57 -18.70 -11.40
CA ASP A 124 -4.34 -18.01 -10.36
C ASP A 124 -5.04 -18.97 -9.39
N HIS A 125 -5.41 -20.16 -9.87
CA HIS A 125 -6.15 -21.16 -9.12
C HIS A 125 -5.35 -22.44 -8.84
N THR A 126 -4.04 -22.45 -9.13
CA THR A 126 -3.20 -23.67 -9.00
C THR A 126 -1.90 -23.46 -8.24
N ASP A 127 -1.55 -22.23 -7.88
CA ASP A 127 -0.30 -21.89 -7.21
C ASP A 127 -0.32 -22.06 -5.69
N GLY A 128 -1.34 -22.70 -5.12
CA GLY A 128 -1.49 -22.85 -3.66
C GLY A 128 -0.27 -23.49 -2.97
N ASP A 129 0.46 -24.35 -3.68
CA ASP A 129 1.68 -25.02 -3.19
C ASP A 129 3.00 -24.28 -3.55
N TYR A 130 2.94 -23.08 -4.15
CA TYR A 130 4.14 -22.31 -4.54
C TYR A 130 4.76 -21.54 -3.36
N GLY A 131 4.16 -21.61 -2.17
CA GLY A 131 4.69 -21.01 -0.94
C GLY A 131 4.87 -19.49 -1.08
N ASP A 132 6.10 -19.01 -0.88
CA ASP A 132 6.42 -17.58 -0.96
C ASP A 132 6.44 -17.01 -2.38
N LEU A 133 6.37 -17.88 -3.39
CA LEU A 133 6.41 -17.51 -4.81
C LEU A 133 5.05 -17.58 -5.50
N LYS A 134 3.94 -17.69 -4.75
CA LYS A 134 2.60 -17.51 -5.30
C LYS A 134 2.52 -16.27 -6.18
N LYS A 135 1.72 -16.31 -7.24
CA LYS A 135 1.56 -15.22 -8.21
C LYS A 135 1.35 -13.87 -7.54
N PHE A 136 0.44 -13.78 -6.57
CA PHE A 136 0.17 -12.56 -5.82
C PHE A 136 1.45 -11.96 -5.22
N ARG A 137 2.30 -12.79 -4.60
CA ARG A 137 3.56 -12.37 -3.96
C ARG A 137 4.65 -12.08 -4.98
N SER A 138 4.75 -12.91 -6.02
CA SER A 138 5.68 -12.71 -7.13
C SER A 138 5.39 -11.41 -7.87
N HIS A 139 4.11 -11.08 -8.11
CA HIS A 139 3.70 -9.84 -8.75
C HIS A 139 4.05 -8.61 -7.91
N LEU A 140 3.77 -8.66 -6.60
CA LEU A 140 4.19 -7.60 -5.68
C LEU A 140 5.71 -7.43 -5.68
N LEU A 141 6.47 -8.53 -5.63
CA LEU A 141 7.92 -8.50 -5.60
C LEU A 141 8.52 -7.95 -6.89
N VAL A 142 8.01 -8.36 -8.06
CA VAL A 142 8.42 -7.80 -9.35
C VAL A 142 8.16 -6.30 -9.38
N THR A 143 6.96 -5.87 -8.98
CA THR A 143 6.59 -4.46 -9.01
C THR A 143 7.50 -3.60 -8.13
N LEU A 144 7.76 -4.04 -6.89
CA LEU A 144 8.60 -3.29 -5.96
C LEU A 144 10.07 -3.26 -6.38
N VAL A 145 10.61 -4.35 -6.94
CA VAL A 145 11.99 -4.36 -7.43
C VAL A 145 12.13 -3.54 -8.71
N ASP A 146 11.18 -3.64 -9.64
CA ASP A 146 11.18 -2.80 -10.84
C ASP A 146 11.15 -1.31 -10.44
N GLN A 147 10.29 -0.96 -9.49
CA GLN A 147 10.23 0.38 -8.91
C GLN A 147 11.58 0.78 -8.29
N LEU A 148 12.22 -0.08 -7.50
CA LEU A 148 13.54 0.20 -6.90
C LEU A 148 14.60 0.52 -7.97
N LEU A 149 14.66 -0.30 -9.02
CA LEU A 149 15.69 -0.19 -10.05
C LEU A 149 15.46 0.98 -11.02
N GLN A 150 14.21 1.32 -11.29
CA GLN A 150 13.83 2.48 -12.12
C GLN A 150 13.89 3.80 -11.36
N ASP A 151 13.27 3.85 -10.18
CA ASP A 151 12.99 5.11 -9.51
C ASP A 151 14.17 5.50 -8.61
N PRO A 152 14.25 5.13 -7.31
CA PRO A 152 15.24 5.73 -6.43
C PRO A 152 16.68 5.29 -6.76
N ALA A 153 16.93 4.07 -7.27
CA ALA A 153 18.28 3.69 -7.67
C ALA A 153 18.66 4.32 -9.03
N GLY A 154 17.73 4.34 -9.99
CA GLY A 154 17.93 4.97 -11.29
C GLY A 154 18.17 6.48 -11.17
N GLU A 155 17.37 7.16 -10.34
CA GLU A 155 17.55 8.57 -9.98
C GLU A 155 18.92 8.82 -9.36
N LEU A 156 19.40 7.98 -8.44
CA LEU A 156 20.74 8.13 -7.88
C LEU A 156 21.80 8.10 -8.98
N PHE A 157 21.72 7.14 -9.91
CA PHE A 157 22.70 7.05 -10.99
C PHE A 157 22.63 8.25 -11.93
N PHE A 158 21.41 8.70 -12.25
CA PHE A 158 21.18 9.89 -13.07
C PHE A 158 21.74 11.16 -12.41
N PHE A 159 21.34 11.46 -11.17
CA PHE A 159 21.80 12.67 -10.49
C PHE A 159 23.30 12.63 -10.15
N SER A 160 23.86 11.45 -9.88
CA SER A 160 25.32 11.30 -9.74
C SER A 160 26.06 11.67 -11.01
N LYS A 161 25.50 11.31 -12.18
CA LYS A 161 26.07 11.63 -13.48
C LYS A 161 25.99 13.14 -13.74
N GLU A 162 24.81 13.74 -13.63
CA GLU A 162 24.60 15.18 -13.84
C GLU A 162 25.46 16.01 -12.89
N PHE A 163 25.56 15.59 -11.62
CA PHE A 163 26.46 16.21 -10.64
C PHE A 163 27.92 16.23 -11.09
N LEU A 164 28.43 15.08 -11.57
CA LEU A 164 29.82 14.99 -12.05
C LEU A 164 30.07 15.78 -13.34
N GLU A 165 29.12 15.78 -14.26
CA GLU A 165 29.23 16.51 -15.53
C GLU A 165 29.25 18.03 -15.27
N LEU A 166 28.30 18.54 -14.48
CA LEU A 166 28.26 19.95 -14.09
C LEU A 166 29.53 20.33 -13.34
N TRP A 167 29.93 19.54 -12.35
CA TRP A 167 31.14 19.79 -11.58
C TRP A 167 32.41 19.81 -12.45
N ASN A 168 32.53 18.91 -13.43
CA ASN A 168 33.66 18.86 -14.35
C ASN A 168 33.71 20.11 -15.26
N VAL A 169 32.56 20.60 -15.73
CA VAL A 169 32.46 21.87 -16.49
C VAL A 169 32.91 23.04 -15.62
N SER A 170 32.41 23.13 -14.39
CA SER A 170 32.74 24.22 -13.47
C SER A 170 34.21 24.25 -13.05
N MET A 171 34.85 23.08 -12.90
CA MET A 171 36.29 22.99 -12.62
C MET A 171 37.14 23.53 -13.79
N LYS A 172 36.68 23.38 -15.04
CA LYS A 172 37.39 23.90 -16.22
C LYS A 172 37.32 25.42 -16.34
N ILE A 173 36.25 26.05 -15.85
CA ILE A 173 35.97 27.49 -16.04
C ILE A 173 36.65 28.39 -14.98
N ASN A 174 37.45 27.82 -14.06
CA ASN A 174 37.99 28.47 -12.86
C ASN A 174 36.90 28.66 -11.80
N ARG A 175 37.07 27.97 -10.66
CA ARG A 175 36.10 27.94 -9.54
C ARG A 175 35.66 29.31 -9.04
N LYS A 176 36.49 30.35 -9.19
CA LYS A 176 36.15 31.75 -8.81
C LYS A 176 35.11 32.41 -9.72
N LEU A 177 34.84 31.83 -10.89
CA LEU A 177 33.89 32.34 -11.89
C LEU A 177 32.59 31.54 -11.92
N MET A 178 32.39 30.56 -11.03
CA MET A 178 31.10 29.88 -10.94
C MET A 178 30.00 30.90 -10.69
N LEU A 179 28.96 30.86 -11.53
CA LEU A 179 27.78 31.69 -11.35
C LEU A 179 27.01 31.16 -10.14
N ASN A 180 26.36 32.05 -9.39
CA ASN A 180 25.57 31.64 -8.21
C ASN A 180 24.56 30.52 -8.54
N GLY A 181 24.00 30.50 -9.76
CA GLY A 181 23.07 29.45 -10.21
C GLY A 181 23.68 28.05 -10.34
N GLU A 182 24.96 27.92 -10.70
CA GLU A 182 25.62 26.59 -10.80
C GLU A 182 25.90 25.98 -9.42
N VAL A 183 26.14 26.83 -8.43
CA VAL A 183 26.31 26.42 -7.02
C VAL A 183 24.99 25.91 -6.45
N ASP A 184 23.89 26.63 -6.74
CA ASP A 184 22.55 26.23 -6.34
C ASP A 184 22.14 24.90 -7.01
N GLU A 185 22.47 24.70 -8.29
CA GLU A 185 22.18 23.47 -9.03
C GLU A 185 22.97 22.26 -8.50
N LEU A 186 24.26 22.43 -8.19
CA LEU A 186 25.06 21.39 -7.55
C LEU A 186 24.52 21.01 -6.16
N ALA A 187 24.00 21.99 -5.40
CA ALA A 187 23.36 21.71 -4.12
C ALA A 187 22.04 20.94 -4.30
N GLU A 188 21.24 21.26 -5.31
CA GLU A 188 20.03 20.51 -5.64
C GLU A 188 20.35 19.05 -5.99
N TYR A 189 21.32 18.80 -6.88
CA TYR A 189 21.69 17.42 -7.25
C TYR A 189 22.12 16.60 -6.04
N LYS A 190 22.82 17.22 -5.08
CA LYS A 190 23.22 16.57 -3.83
C LYS A 190 22.02 16.17 -2.98
N GLU A 191 21.08 17.08 -2.78
CA GLU A 191 19.85 16.80 -2.03
C GLU A 191 19.06 15.67 -2.69
N ARG A 192 18.98 15.67 -4.04
CA ARG A 192 18.34 14.60 -4.81
C ARG A 192 19.05 13.26 -4.63
N MET A 193 20.38 13.21 -4.68
CA MET A 193 21.16 11.99 -4.45
C MET A 193 20.97 11.43 -3.03
N ILE A 194 20.96 12.30 -2.01
CA ILE A 194 20.70 11.90 -0.61
C ILE A 194 19.29 11.31 -0.48
N THR A 195 18.31 11.98 -1.06
CA THR A 195 16.90 11.54 -1.08
C THR A 195 16.76 10.20 -1.80
N ALA A 196 17.43 10.03 -2.94
CA ALA A 196 17.43 8.79 -3.73
C ALA A 196 18.00 7.60 -2.95
N VAL A 197 19.08 7.77 -2.19
CA VAL A 197 19.63 6.71 -1.31
C VAL A 197 18.68 6.38 -0.15
N ALA A 198 18.06 7.39 0.47
CA ALA A 198 17.09 7.19 1.55
C ALA A 198 15.88 6.39 1.05
N ASN A 199 15.28 6.83 -0.06
CA ASN A 199 14.16 6.16 -0.70
C ASN A 199 14.51 4.73 -1.15
N SER A 200 15.70 4.53 -1.73
CA SER A 200 16.20 3.19 -2.10
C SER A 200 16.29 2.28 -0.86
N SER A 201 16.82 2.80 0.24
CA SER A 201 17.01 2.03 1.48
C SER A 201 15.67 1.59 2.08
N GLU A 202 14.70 2.52 2.16
CA GLU A 202 13.34 2.26 2.64
C GLU A 202 12.60 1.26 1.73
N LEU A 203 12.72 1.41 0.41
CA LEU A 203 12.09 0.49 -0.53
C LEU A 203 12.72 -0.90 -0.47
N ILE A 204 14.03 -1.01 -0.27
CA ILE A 204 14.70 -2.30 -0.01
C ILE A 204 14.17 -2.94 1.29
N ASP A 205 14.00 -2.17 2.37
CA ASP A 205 13.41 -2.69 3.61
C ASP A 205 11.97 -3.17 3.38
N THR A 206 11.20 -2.41 2.59
CA THR A 206 9.84 -2.78 2.17
C THR A 206 9.83 -4.08 1.36
N ILE A 207 10.76 -4.27 0.41
CA ILE A 207 10.89 -5.51 -0.38
C ILE A 207 11.23 -6.69 0.53
N ILE A 208 12.24 -6.55 1.40
CA ILE A 208 12.66 -7.62 2.33
C ILE A 208 11.51 -7.96 3.29
N HIS A 209 10.84 -6.94 3.84
CA HIS A 209 9.73 -7.13 4.76
C HIS A 209 8.54 -7.79 4.07
N SER A 210 8.07 -7.24 2.94
CA SER A 210 6.92 -7.74 2.19
C SER A 210 7.11 -9.18 1.70
N SER A 211 8.30 -9.51 1.19
CA SER A 211 8.60 -10.85 0.70
C SER A 211 8.68 -11.91 1.79
N LYS A 212 8.82 -11.54 3.07
CA LYS A 212 8.81 -12.46 4.22
C LYS A 212 7.45 -12.59 4.90
N ARG A 213 6.46 -11.79 4.49
CA ARG A 213 5.13 -11.79 5.11
C ARG A 213 4.30 -12.98 4.66
N SER A 214 3.56 -13.56 5.60
CA SER A 214 2.55 -14.56 5.27
C SER A 214 1.33 -13.95 4.59
N ASP A 215 0.59 -14.76 3.83
CA ASP A 215 -0.69 -14.38 3.21
C ASP A 215 -1.66 -13.82 4.26
N PHE A 216 -1.67 -14.42 5.45
CA PHE A 216 -2.49 -13.94 6.56
C PHE A 216 -2.07 -12.55 7.05
N ARG A 217 -0.78 -12.23 7.04
CA ARG A 217 -0.32 -10.89 7.41
C ARG A 217 -0.75 -9.84 6.39
N PHE A 218 -0.84 -10.18 5.09
CA PHE A 218 -1.40 -9.26 4.08
C PHE A 218 -2.88 -8.97 4.33
N LEU A 219 -3.65 -10.02 4.68
CA LEU A 219 -5.04 -9.86 5.09
C LEU A 219 -5.17 -8.95 6.32
N GLN A 220 -4.37 -9.20 7.36
CA GLN A 220 -4.39 -8.41 8.60
C GLN A 220 -4.17 -6.91 8.33
N ASP A 221 -3.24 -6.54 7.47
CA ASP A 221 -3.00 -5.11 7.20
C ASP A 221 -4.19 -4.44 6.50
N HIS A 222 -4.86 -5.13 5.56
CA HIS A 222 -6.09 -4.60 4.95
C HIS A 222 -7.23 -4.48 5.97
N CYS A 223 -7.37 -5.48 6.83
CA CYS A 223 -8.34 -5.43 7.93
C CYS A 223 -8.02 -4.29 8.91
N GLN A 224 -6.75 -4.04 9.21
CA GLN A 224 -6.31 -2.96 10.10
C GLN A 224 -6.65 -1.60 9.51
N HIS A 225 -6.39 -1.39 8.21
CA HIS A 225 -6.77 -0.17 7.51
C HIS A 225 -8.29 0.10 7.61
N LEU A 226 -9.10 -0.90 7.27
CA LEU A 226 -10.56 -0.83 7.38
C LEU A 226 -11.03 -0.49 8.80
N VAL A 227 -10.48 -1.17 9.82
CA VAL A 227 -10.81 -0.92 11.23
C VAL A 227 -10.44 0.49 11.68
N SER A 228 -9.25 0.96 11.29
CA SER A 228 -8.76 2.30 11.62
C SER A 228 -9.65 3.39 11.02
N ASN A 229 -10.02 3.25 9.74
CA ASN A 229 -10.96 4.16 9.08
C ASN A 229 -12.31 4.19 9.80
N LEU A 230 -12.84 3.02 10.17
CA LEU A 230 -14.11 2.93 10.90
C LEU A 230 -14.02 3.55 12.30
N GLU A 231 -12.89 3.45 12.98
CA GLU A 231 -12.68 4.06 14.29
C GLU A 231 -12.66 5.59 14.20
N GLU A 232 -11.97 6.14 13.23
CA GLU A 232 -11.99 7.57 12.93
C GLU A 232 -13.43 8.03 12.63
N CYS A 233 -14.15 7.28 11.80
CA CYS A 233 -15.54 7.57 11.44
C CYS A 233 -16.47 7.58 12.66
N VAL A 234 -16.41 6.54 13.50
CA VAL A 234 -17.23 6.46 14.72
C VAL A 234 -16.90 7.60 15.68
N ASN A 235 -15.62 7.97 15.81
CA ASN A 235 -15.20 9.08 16.66
C ASN A 235 -15.67 10.44 16.12
N TYR A 236 -15.59 10.65 14.81
CA TYR A 236 -16.11 11.84 14.14
C TYR A 236 -17.62 12.00 14.39
N VAL A 237 -18.40 10.94 14.15
CA VAL A 237 -19.86 10.95 14.39
C VAL A 237 -20.18 11.27 15.84
N ARG A 238 -19.47 10.62 16.77
CA ARG A 238 -19.62 10.85 18.21
C ARG A 238 -19.33 12.32 18.55
N HIS A 239 -18.23 12.87 18.05
CA HIS A 239 -17.91 14.29 18.26
C HIS A 239 -19.00 15.22 17.70
N GLN A 240 -19.49 14.97 16.48
CA GLN A 240 -20.50 15.84 15.86
C GLN A 240 -21.86 15.83 16.54
N ILE A 241 -22.28 14.69 17.09
CA ILE A 241 -23.56 14.53 17.80
C ILE A 241 -23.45 15.06 19.23
N TYR A 242 -22.40 14.70 19.95
CA TYR A 242 -22.29 14.99 21.39
C TYR A 242 -21.70 16.36 21.70
N SER A 243 -20.79 16.92 20.89
CA SER A 243 -20.21 18.25 21.15
C SER A 243 -21.19 19.42 20.95
N ARG A 244 -22.41 19.16 20.45
CA ARG A 244 -23.49 20.17 20.37
C ARG A 244 -24.67 19.88 21.28
N SER A 245 -24.60 18.81 22.07
CA SER A 245 -25.55 18.51 23.14
C SER A 245 -25.10 19.14 24.47
N GLU A 246 -24.55 20.37 24.46
CA GLU A 246 -24.40 21.10 25.71
C GLU A 246 -25.79 21.51 26.26
N PRO A 247 -26.02 21.37 27.57
CA PRO A 247 -27.34 21.48 28.16
C PRO A 247 -27.77 22.94 28.29
N SER A 248 -28.36 23.51 27.23
CA SER A 248 -29.31 24.59 27.44
C SER A 248 -30.62 23.99 27.98
N HIS A 249 -30.68 23.82 29.31
CA HIS A 249 -31.85 23.47 30.12
C HIS A 249 -32.72 22.30 29.61
N GLY A 250 -32.55 21.15 30.26
CA GLY A 250 -33.06 19.86 29.80
C GLY A 250 -34.57 19.77 29.52
N PRO A 251 -34.97 18.82 28.67
CA PRO A 251 -36.34 18.34 28.63
C PRO A 251 -36.43 16.90 29.16
N THR A 252 -37.43 16.71 30.01
CA THR A 252 -37.97 15.45 30.48
C THR A 252 -38.33 14.53 29.31
N LEU A 253 -38.05 13.23 29.47
CA LEU A 253 -38.17 12.16 28.48
C LEU A 253 -39.61 11.89 27.95
N ASP A 254 -40.62 12.58 28.48
CA ASP A 254 -42.05 12.33 28.16
C ASP A 254 -42.63 13.16 27.00
N LYS A 255 -41.83 13.92 26.25
CA LYS A 255 -42.34 14.89 25.25
C LYS A 255 -42.05 14.59 23.77
N LEU A 256 -41.63 13.37 23.44
CA LEU A 256 -41.28 13.01 22.05
C LEU A 256 -42.44 12.46 21.20
N THR A 257 -43.63 12.25 21.77
CA THR A 257 -44.79 11.72 21.02
C THR A 257 -45.80 12.76 20.55
N SER A 258 -45.61 14.05 20.83
CA SER A 258 -46.63 15.07 20.50
C SER A 258 -46.12 16.49 20.19
N SER A 259 -44.80 16.67 19.98
CA SER A 259 -44.24 17.97 19.61
C SER A 259 -44.01 18.09 18.10
N SER A 260 -44.90 18.82 17.43
CA SER A 260 -44.86 19.22 16.01
C SER A 260 -43.74 20.24 15.71
N GLN A 261 -42.54 20.08 16.25
CA GLN A 261 -41.41 20.91 15.83
C GLN A 261 -40.84 20.38 14.50
N PRO A 262 -40.64 21.24 13.49
CA PRO A 262 -40.04 20.82 12.23
C PRO A 262 -38.62 20.31 12.49
N LEU A 263 -38.38 19.04 12.14
CA LEU A 263 -37.05 18.45 12.21
C LEU A 263 -36.13 19.24 11.28
N SER A 264 -35.05 19.80 11.82
CA SER A 264 -34.02 20.41 11.00
C SER A 264 -33.35 19.34 10.13
N LEU A 265 -32.94 19.70 8.91
CA LEU A 265 -32.20 18.79 8.02
C LEU A 265 -30.98 18.17 8.73
N ARG A 266 -30.26 18.97 9.50
CA ARG A 266 -29.14 18.51 10.33
C ARG A 266 -29.52 17.43 11.34
N SER A 267 -30.70 17.52 11.97
CA SER A 267 -31.21 16.48 12.87
C SER A 267 -31.53 15.18 12.12
N LEU A 268 -32.11 15.28 10.93
CA LEU A 268 -32.37 14.12 10.07
C LEU A 268 -31.07 13.43 9.65
N ILE A 269 -30.04 14.20 9.29
CA ILE A 269 -28.72 13.65 8.92
C ILE A 269 -28.04 13.00 10.14
N ALA A 270 -28.16 13.60 11.33
CA ALA A 270 -27.63 13.00 12.57
C ALA A 270 -28.31 11.65 12.88
N GLN A 271 -29.63 11.54 12.72
CA GLN A 271 -30.36 10.27 12.88
C GLN A 271 -29.92 9.22 11.85
N LEU A 272 -29.61 9.64 10.63
CA LEU A 272 -29.08 8.75 9.59
C LEU A 272 -27.67 8.24 9.96
N PHE A 273 -26.81 9.10 10.49
CA PHE A 273 -25.52 8.72 11.06
C PHE A 273 -25.67 7.71 12.21
N GLU A 274 -26.56 7.97 13.17
CA GLU A 274 -26.83 7.06 14.29
C GLU A 274 -27.29 5.68 13.80
N SER A 275 -28.08 5.65 12.73
CA SER A 275 -28.57 4.42 12.12
C SER A 275 -27.47 3.62 11.40
N ALA A 276 -26.39 4.27 10.95
CA ALA A 276 -25.22 3.60 10.35
C ALA A 276 -24.23 3.05 11.39
N LEU A 277 -24.20 3.59 12.61
CA LEU A 277 -23.26 3.18 13.67
C LEU A 277 -23.26 1.68 13.99
N PRO A 278 -24.42 0.98 14.09
CA PRO A 278 -24.43 -0.46 14.30
C PRO A 278 -23.69 -1.23 13.20
N LEU A 279 -23.83 -0.81 11.94
CA LEU A 279 -23.14 -1.44 10.80
C LEU A 279 -21.63 -1.27 10.91
N PHE A 280 -21.14 -0.05 11.18
CA PHE A 280 -19.71 0.21 11.40
C PHE A 280 -19.14 -0.61 12.56
N LYS A 281 -19.88 -0.70 13.67
CA LYS A 281 -19.49 -1.52 14.82
C LYS A 281 -19.42 -3.01 14.47
N LEU A 282 -20.38 -3.53 13.71
CA LEU A 282 -20.38 -4.93 13.28
C LEU A 282 -19.18 -5.25 12.40
N VAL A 283 -18.91 -4.42 11.39
CA VAL A 283 -17.73 -4.59 10.53
C VAL A 283 -16.46 -4.54 11.38
N LYS A 284 -16.30 -3.52 12.24
CA LYS A 284 -15.15 -3.39 13.15
C LYS A 284 -14.96 -4.63 14.03
N ILE A 285 -16.01 -5.10 14.70
CA ILE A 285 -15.95 -6.28 15.58
C ILE A 285 -15.53 -7.53 14.79
N SER A 286 -16.04 -7.67 13.56
CA SER A 286 -15.76 -8.85 12.73
C SER A 286 -14.30 -8.93 12.34
N PHE A 287 -13.75 -7.81 11.85
CA PHE A 287 -12.36 -7.77 11.37
C PHE A 287 -11.34 -7.64 12.51
N ASN A 288 -11.69 -7.03 13.65
CA ASN A 288 -10.82 -6.99 14.83
C ASN A 288 -10.40 -8.38 15.32
N ARG A 289 -11.25 -9.40 15.16
CA ARG A 289 -10.92 -10.79 15.51
C ARG A 289 -9.74 -11.35 14.71
N LEU A 290 -9.47 -10.80 13.53
CA LEU A 290 -8.33 -11.18 12.70
C LEU A 290 -7.05 -10.43 13.08
N LEU A 291 -7.17 -9.31 13.81
CA LEU A 291 -6.06 -8.43 14.20
C LEU A 291 -5.46 -8.77 15.56
N ASP A 292 -6.07 -9.70 16.30
CA ASP A 292 -5.55 -10.14 17.60
C ASP A 292 -4.11 -10.66 17.50
N LYS A 293 -3.29 -10.36 18.51
CA LYS A 293 -1.87 -10.80 18.56
C LYS A 293 -1.71 -12.32 18.51
N LYS A 294 -2.73 -13.05 18.97
CA LYS A 294 -2.85 -14.51 18.90
C LYS A 294 -4.23 -14.83 18.34
N PRO A 295 -4.41 -14.71 17.02
CA PRO A 295 -5.72 -14.86 16.44
C PRO A 295 -6.15 -16.33 16.54
N PRO A 296 -7.43 -16.60 16.84
CA PRO A 296 -7.95 -17.96 16.94
C PRO A 296 -7.90 -18.70 15.60
N PHE A 297 -7.73 -17.96 14.50
CA PHE A 297 -7.67 -18.47 13.14
C PHE A 297 -6.42 -17.98 12.40
N THR A 298 -5.99 -18.76 11.42
CA THR A 298 -5.03 -18.39 10.37
C THR A 298 -5.61 -18.72 9.00
N ILE A 299 -5.04 -18.19 7.93
CA ILE A 299 -5.39 -18.62 6.57
C ILE A 299 -4.74 -19.98 6.26
N ASN A 300 -5.46 -20.81 5.52
CA ASN A 300 -4.92 -22.04 4.93
C ASN A 300 -3.66 -21.73 4.10
N THR A 301 -2.54 -22.39 4.40
CA THR A 301 -1.27 -22.18 3.67
C THR A 301 -1.39 -22.50 2.18
N ARG A 302 -2.38 -23.31 1.78
CA ARG A 302 -2.68 -23.68 0.39
C ARG A 302 -3.67 -22.75 -0.32
N ILE A 303 -4.01 -21.60 0.26
CA ILE A 303 -4.80 -20.59 -0.45
C ILE A 303 -4.11 -20.21 -1.77
N THR A 304 -4.86 -20.18 -2.86
CA THR A 304 -4.35 -19.76 -4.17
C THR A 304 -4.28 -18.23 -4.26
N SER A 305 -3.48 -17.71 -5.18
CA SER A 305 -3.43 -16.26 -5.42
C SER A 305 -4.78 -15.67 -5.81
N GLY A 306 -5.57 -16.40 -6.60
CA GLY A 306 -6.90 -15.98 -7.01
C GLY A 306 -7.90 -15.90 -5.85
N GLU A 307 -7.85 -16.85 -4.92
CA GLU A 307 -8.67 -16.81 -3.70
C GLU A 307 -8.26 -15.66 -2.78
N LEU A 308 -6.94 -15.47 -2.57
CA LEU A 308 -6.42 -14.38 -1.75
C LEU A 308 -6.78 -13.01 -2.35
N GLN A 309 -6.59 -12.84 -3.66
CA GLN A 309 -6.90 -11.59 -4.36
C GLN A 309 -8.40 -11.28 -4.32
N THR A 310 -9.25 -12.30 -4.51
CA THR A 310 -10.71 -12.16 -4.37
C THR A 310 -11.05 -11.64 -2.98
N LEU A 311 -10.56 -12.30 -1.92
CA LEU A 311 -10.81 -11.88 -0.54
C LEU A 311 -10.32 -10.44 -0.25
N LEU A 312 -9.11 -10.10 -0.69
CA LEU A 312 -8.56 -8.75 -0.50
C LEU A 312 -9.38 -7.69 -1.26
N ASN A 313 -9.87 -8.02 -2.46
CA ASN A 313 -10.72 -7.12 -3.24
C ASN A 313 -12.09 -6.91 -2.57
N GLU A 314 -12.72 -7.95 -2.02
CA GLU A 314 -13.98 -7.84 -1.28
C GLU A 314 -13.83 -6.90 -0.07
N ILE A 315 -12.75 -7.04 0.69
CA ILE A 315 -12.46 -6.17 1.85
C ILE A 315 -12.20 -4.73 1.40
N ARG A 316 -11.45 -4.52 0.31
CA ARG A 316 -11.18 -3.18 -0.23
C ARG A 316 -12.45 -2.52 -0.77
N ASN A 317 -13.31 -3.27 -1.44
CA ASN A 317 -14.59 -2.78 -1.93
C ASN A 317 -15.48 -2.37 -0.76
N LEU A 318 -15.55 -3.21 0.28
CA LEU A 318 -16.27 -2.90 1.51
C LEU A 318 -15.77 -1.59 2.15
N ASP A 319 -14.46 -1.43 2.32
CA ASP A 319 -13.85 -0.19 2.83
C ASP A 319 -14.24 1.03 1.97
N SER A 320 -14.13 0.91 0.65
CA SER A 320 -14.52 1.98 -0.28
C SER A 320 -15.98 2.40 -0.12
N TRP A 321 -16.92 1.44 -0.03
CA TRP A 321 -18.34 1.74 0.15
C TRP A 321 -18.66 2.38 1.50
N LEU A 322 -17.99 1.92 2.56
CA LEU A 322 -18.11 2.51 3.90
C LEU A 322 -17.60 3.96 3.91
N MET A 323 -16.47 4.23 3.26
CA MET A 323 -15.91 5.58 3.14
C MET A 323 -16.78 6.50 2.28
N LYS A 324 -17.39 5.99 1.20
CA LYS A 324 -18.38 6.76 0.42
C LYS A 324 -19.61 7.13 1.25
N LEU A 325 -20.16 6.18 2.00
CA LEU A 325 -21.28 6.45 2.92
C LEU A 325 -20.90 7.57 3.89
N MET A 326 -19.74 7.43 4.52
CA MET A 326 -19.23 8.39 5.50
C MET A 326 -19.00 9.79 4.91
N ARG A 327 -18.34 9.87 3.75
CA ARG A 327 -18.10 11.14 3.06
C ARG A 327 -19.42 11.85 2.74
N ASN A 328 -20.41 11.12 2.23
CA ASN A 328 -21.71 11.70 1.90
C ASN A 328 -22.42 12.23 3.16
N LEU A 329 -22.48 11.43 4.23
CA LEU A 329 -23.12 11.85 5.47
C LEU A 329 -22.42 13.06 6.10
N THR A 330 -21.08 13.07 6.12
CA THR A 330 -20.27 14.17 6.65
C THR A 330 -20.50 15.44 5.85
N TRP A 331 -20.42 15.36 4.52
CA TRP A 331 -20.63 16.49 3.64
C TRP A 331 -22.02 17.11 3.85
N MET A 332 -23.05 16.26 3.90
CA MET A 332 -24.43 16.71 4.10
C MET A 332 -24.59 17.40 5.45
N TYR A 333 -23.99 16.85 6.50
CA TYR A 333 -24.07 17.39 7.84
C TYR A 333 -23.37 18.75 7.97
N GLU A 334 -22.15 18.87 7.41
CA GLU A 334 -21.33 20.08 7.49
C GLU A 334 -21.93 21.23 6.68
N ARG A 335 -22.44 20.94 5.48
CA ARG A 335 -23.04 21.97 4.61
C ARG A 335 -24.52 22.21 4.86
N ASN A 336 -25.16 21.34 5.65
CA ASN A 336 -26.60 21.33 5.83
C ASN A 336 -27.32 21.37 4.47
N ASP A 337 -26.85 20.52 3.54
CA ASP A 337 -27.31 20.43 2.15
C ASP A 337 -27.43 18.96 1.75
N ILE A 338 -28.43 18.64 0.95
CA ILE A 338 -28.76 17.30 0.46
C ILE A 338 -28.43 17.09 -1.02
N ASN A 339 -28.09 18.18 -1.73
CA ASN A 339 -27.99 18.18 -3.18
C ASN A 339 -26.71 17.52 -3.70
N TYR A 340 -25.69 17.36 -2.85
CA TYR A 340 -24.53 16.56 -3.19
C TYR A 340 -24.72 15.14 -2.69
N ARG A 341 -25.06 14.28 -3.64
CA ARG A 341 -25.00 12.83 -3.47
C ARG A 341 -24.14 12.33 -4.61
N GLU A 342 -22.95 11.86 -4.28
CA GLU A 342 -22.09 11.22 -5.26
C GLU A 342 -22.77 9.95 -5.81
N GLU A 343 -23.51 9.25 -4.94
CA GLU A 343 -24.31 8.08 -5.27
C GLU A 343 -25.57 8.00 -4.38
N ASP A 344 -26.55 7.20 -4.82
CA ASP A 344 -27.77 6.88 -4.07
C ASP A 344 -27.44 6.10 -2.77
N PHE A 345 -27.96 6.57 -1.64
CA PHE A 345 -27.78 5.92 -0.33
C PHE A 345 -28.32 4.49 -0.28
N VAL A 346 -29.42 4.22 -0.96
CA VAL A 346 -30.00 2.87 -1.05
C VAL A 346 -29.01 1.93 -1.72
N ARG A 347 -28.41 2.39 -2.84
CA ARG A 347 -27.35 1.64 -3.54
C ARG A 347 -26.13 1.42 -2.66
N ILE A 348 -25.65 2.45 -1.97
CA ILE A 348 -24.49 2.32 -1.06
C ILE A 348 -24.77 1.28 0.02
N GLY A 349 -25.94 1.34 0.68
CA GLY A 349 -26.33 0.37 1.71
C GLY A 349 -26.41 -1.07 1.20
N GLN A 350 -26.95 -1.27 0.00
CA GLN A 350 -26.99 -2.57 -0.68
C GLN A 350 -25.57 -3.09 -0.98
N MET A 351 -24.69 -2.25 -1.53
CA MET A 351 -23.32 -2.65 -1.84
C MET A 351 -22.52 -3.00 -0.60
N ILE A 352 -22.65 -2.24 0.51
CA ILE A 352 -22.01 -2.60 1.79
C ILE A 352 -22.46 -3.98 2.24
N SER A 353 -23.77 -4.28 2.16
CA SER A 353 -24.31 -5.58 2.52
C SER A 353 -23.73 -6.71 1.66
N VAL A 354 -23.68 -6.52 0.34
CA VAL A 354 -23.15 -7.51 -0.60
C VAL A 354 -21.67 -7.79 -0.31
N GLU A 355 -20.83 -6.75 -0.27
CA GLU A 355 -19.38 -6.90 -0.08
C GLU A 355 -19.04 -7.45 1.31
N PHE A 356 -19.79 -7.05 2.35
CA PHE A 356 -19.56 -7.57 3.70
C PHE A 356 -19.93 -9.06 3.79
N ASN A 357 -21.06 -9.48 3.22
CA ASN A 357 -21.45 -10.88 3.20
C ASN A 357 -20.50 -11.73 2.34
N SER A 358 -20.01 -11.19 1.21
CA SER A 358 -19.01 -11.84 0.37
C SER A 358 -17.71 -12.05 1.16
N SER A 359 -17.17 -10.99 1.75
CA SER A 359 -15.97 -11.03 2.59
C SER A 359 -16.09 -12.05 3.72
N LEU A 360 -17.21 -12.07 4.47
CA LEU A 360 -17.42 -13.03 5.55
C LEU A 360 -17.56 -14.48 5.04
N SER A 361 -18.04 -14.66 3.83
CA SER A 361 -18.16 -15.98 3.20
C SER A 361 -16.80 -16.52 2.77
N SER A 362 -16.00 -15.69 2.11
CA SER A 362 -14.60 -15.98 1.78
C SER A 362 -13.77 -16.22 3.03
N LEU A 363 -13.90 -15.41 4.08
CA LEU A 363 -13.22 -15.64 5.35
C LEU A 363 -13.63 -16.97 5.99
N SER A 364 -14.93 -17.31 5.98
CA SER A 364 -15.39 -18.57 6.59
C SER A 364 -14.86 -19.81 5.88
N SER A 365 -14.63 -19.77 4.56
CA SER A 365 -14.08 -20.90 3.81
C SER A 365 -12.55 -20.99 3.89
N LEU A 366 -11.86 -19.85 4.03
CA LEU A 366 -10.40 -19.79 3.95
C LEU A 366 -9.69 -19.87 5.32
N LEU A 367 -10.39 -19.52 6.40
CA LEU A 367 -9.82 -19.51 7.75
C LEU A 367 -9.87 -20.90 8.39
N ILE A 368 -8.73 -21.33 8.90
CA ILE A 368 -8.53 -22.55 9.68
C ILE A 368 -8.14 -22.22 11.12
N PRO A 369 -8.46 -23.08 12.12
CA PRO A 369 -8.05 -22.86 13.50
C PRO A 369 -6.52 -22.81 13.65
N THR A 370 -6.02 -21.89 14.49
CA THR A 370 -4.59 -21.81 14.80
C THR A 370 -4.15 -23.02 15.64
N PRO A 371 -3.02 -23.69 15.32
CA PRO A 371 -2.53 -24.83 16.10
C PRO A 371 -2.34 -24.50 17.58
N GLY A 372 -2.87 -25.35 18.46
CA GLY A 372 -2.77 -25.18 19.92
C GLY A 372 -3.85 -24.31 20.56
N THR A 373 -4.82 -23.81 19.79
CA THR A 373 -6.01 -23.15 20.35
C THR A 373 -7.00 -24.20 20.84
N PRO A 374 -7.55 -24.10 22.07
CA PRO A 374 -8.55 -25.05 22.56
C PRO A 374 -9.74 -25.17 21.61
N LEU A 375 -10.18 -26.40 21.35
CA LEU A 375 -11.31 -26.73 20.47
C LEU A 375 -12.66 -26.12 20.93
N ASP A 376 -12.72 -25.56 22.15
CA ASP A 376 -13.89 -24.85 22.68
C ASP A 376 -14.15 -23.49 22.00
N CYS A 377 -13.19 -22.94 21.25
CA CYS A 377 -13.48 -21.90 20.27
C CYS A 377 -14.14 -22.59 19.07
N GLY A 378 -15.48 -22.66 19.07
CA GLY A 378 -16.27 -23.27 17.99
C GLY A 378 -15.81 -22.88 16.58
N SER A 379 -16.15 -23.71 15.58
CA SER A 379 -15.67 -23.55 14.19
C SER A 379 -15.73 -22.11 13.69
N SER A 380 -14.79 -21.72 12.80
CA SER A 380 -14.81 -20.40 12.14
C SER A 380 -16.21 -20.09 11.59
N GLU A 381 -16.86 -21.08 10.98
CA GLU A 381 -18.23 -21.03 10.50
C GLU A 381 -19.27 -20.68 11.59
N SER A 382 -19.17 -21.29 12.78
CA SER A 382 -20.04 -20.93 13.92
C SER A 382 -19.81 -19.49 14.40
N SER A 383 -18.57 -19.03 14.39
CA SER A 383 -18.21 -17.68 14.83
C SER A 383 -18.67 -16.60 13.84
N PHE A 384 -18.58 -16.86 12.53
CA PHE A 384 -19.01 -15.93 11.50
C PHE A 384 -20.50 -16.01 11.19
N SER A 385 -21.15 -17.16 11.38
CA SER A 385 -22.61 -17.28 11.16
C SER A 385 -23.42 -16.38 12.10
N VAL A 386 -23.01 -16.25 13.37
CA VAL A 386 -23.63 -15.31 14.32
C VAL A 386 -23.51 -13.87 13.82
N ILE A 387 -22.33 -13.49 13.33
CA ILE A 387 -22.08 -12.15 12.79
C ILE A 387 -22.90 -11.92 11.51
N LYS A 388 -22.90 -12.87 10.56
CA LYS A 388 -23.71 -12.84 9.32
C LYS A 388 -25.19 -12.62 9.65
N GLY A 389 -25.70 -13.31 10.67
CA GLY A 389 -27.08 -13.14 11.16
C GLY A 389 -27.41 -11.73 11.67
N GLN A 390 -26.41 -10.96 12.10
CA GLN A 390 -26.58 -9.56 12.57
C GLN A 390 -26.43 -8.52 11.46
N VAL A 391 -25.82 -8.87 10.33
CA VAL A 391 -25.62 -7.95 9.19
C VAL A 391 -26.94 -7.53 8.57
N ALA A 392 -27.79 -8.50 8.23
CA ALA A 392 -29.06 -8.23 7.55
C ALA A 392 -29.98 -7.30 8.37
N PRO A 393 -30.17 -7.49 9.70
CA PRO A 393 -30.89 -6.54 10.54
C PRO A 393 -30.27 -5.14 10.57
N ALA A 394 -28.94 -5.01 10.61
CA ALA A 394 -28.28 -3.71 10.64
C ALA A 394 -28.44 -2.96 9.30
N VAL A 395 -28.27 -3.67 8.19
CA VAL A 395 -28.51 -3.15 6.84
C VAL A 395 -29.98 -2.74 6.67
N ALA A 396 -30.93 -3.59 7.08
CA ALA A 396 -32.36 -3.26 7.01
C ALA A 396 -32.70 -2.01 7.85
N THR A 397 -32.05 -1.86 9.02
CA THR A 397 -32.19 -0.66 9.86
C THR A 397 -31.68 0.59 9.15
N LEU A 398 -30.51 0.51 8.51
CA LEU A 398 -29.94 1.60 7.72
C LEU A 398 -30.82 1.94 6.51
N THR A 399 -31.26 0.94 5.74
CA THR A 399 -32.16 1.14 4.59
C THR A 399 -33.46 1.83 5.02
N HIS A 400 -34.09 1.36 6.10
CA HIS A 400 -35.29 2.00 6.61
C HIS A 400 -35.04 3.44 7.11
N ALA A 401 -33.87 3.73 7.66
CA ALA A 401 -33.48 5.09 8.03
C ALA A 401 -33.28 5.98 6.79
N ILE A 402 -32.70 5.45 5.71
CA ILE A 402 -32.56 6.13 4.42
C ILE A 402 -33.94 6.47 3.84
N ASP A 403 -34.85 5.51 3.76
CA ASP A 403 -36.21 5.73 3.23
C ASP A 403 -36.95 6.84 4.00
N ARG A 404 -36.86 6.80 5.35
CA ARG A 404 -37.46 7.83 6.21
C ARG A 404 -36.79 9.19 6.01
N PHE A 405 -35.48 9.22 5.85
CA PHE A 405 -34.72 10.44 5.58
C PHE A 405 -35.15 11.08 4.27
N GLU A 406 -35.28 10.29 3.19
CA GLU A 406 -35.69 10.78 1.87
C GLU A 406 -37.13 11.32 1.87
N LEU A 407 -38.06 10.60 2.51
CA LEU A 407 -39.44 11.08 2.67
C LEU A 407 -39.50 12.38 3.48
N ALA A 408 -38.69 12.51 4.54
CA ALA A 408 -38.64 13.73 5.34
C ALA A 408 -38.06 14.91 4.55
N VAL A 409 -37.02 14.66 3.76
CA VAL A 409 -36.43 15.64 2.85
C VAL A 409 -37.42 16.14 1.80
N GLN A 410 -38.16 15.24 1.16
CA GLN A 410 -39.19 15.61 0.17
C GLN A 410 -40.27 16.52 0.78
N ARG A 411 -40.63 16.29 2.05
CA ARG A 411 -41.59 17.15 2.78
C ARG A 411 -41.03 18.52 3.16
N LEU A 412 -39.71 18.66 3.27
CA LEU A 412 -39.06 19.95 3.51
C LEU A 412 -38.89 20.78 2.23
N SER A 413 -38.92 20.13 1.06
CA SER A 413 -38.80 20.79 -0.25
C SER A 413 -40.13 21.24 -0.85
N ASN A 414 -41.24 20.69 -0.38
CA ASN A 414 -42.61 21.08 -0.75
C ASN A 414 -43.17 22.07 0.27
#